data_AF-A0A961Q7W4-F1
#
_entry.id   AF-A0A961Q7W4-F1
#
_cell.length_a   1.000
_cell.length_b   1.000
_cell.length_c   1.000
_cell.angle_alpha   90.00
_cell.angle_beta   90.00
_cell.angle_gamma   90.00
#
_symmetry.space_group_name_H-M   'P 1'
#
loop_
_entity.id
_entity.type
_entity.pdbx_description
1 polymer ?
#
loop_
_entity_poly.entity_id
_entity_poly.type
_entity_poly.pdbx_seq_one_letter_code
_entity_poly.pdbx_strand_id
1 'polypeptide(L)'
;NNMILGISMIAVSEGFALAEKLGLSHQALFDVASTSSGQCWSLTTYCPVPGPVPTSPANNGYKPGFAAALMLKDLKLSQEAAQAAGAATPLGAQAAQLYALFAGSGHAGDDFSGIVNFLRGNPAS
;
A
#
# COMPACT_ATOMS: atom_id res chain seq x y z
N ASN A 1 -5.29 -8.23 11.27
CA ASN A 1 -5.82 -7.81 9.96
C ASN A 1 -4.99 -6.69 9.33
N ASN A 2 -5.00 -5.48 9.91
CA ASN A 2 -4.45 -4.30 9.24
C ASN A 2 -2.93 -4.33 9.01
N MET A 3 -2.17 -5.11 9.79
CA MET A 3 -0.77 -5.42 9.46
C MET A 3 -0.61 -6.14 8.11
N ILE A 4 -1.42 -7.17 7.86
CA ILE A 4 -1.41 -7.91 6.58
C ILE A 4 -1.85 -6.98 5.44
N LEU A 5 -2.87 -6.14 5.68
CA LEU A 5 -3.31 -5.14 4.70
C LEU A 5 -2.20 -4.14 4.35
N GLY A 6 -1.53 -3.55 5.35
CA GLY A 6 -0.44 -2.60 5.14
C GLY A 6 0.72 -3.24 4.37
N ILE A 7 1.14 -4.46 4.73
CA ILE A 7 2.20 -5.20 4.03
C ILE A 7 1.81 -5.49 2.58
N SER A 8 0.62 -6.06 2.35
CA SER A 8 0.18 -6.42 1.00
C SER A 8 -0.03 -5.21 0.11
N MET A 9 -0.52 -4.09 0.66
CA MET A 9 -0.63 -2.83 -0.09
C MET A 9 0.74 -2.31 -0.53
N ILE A 10 1.74 -2.33 0.35
CA ILE A 10 3.12 -1.95 0.01
C ILE A 10 3.67 -2.88 -1.07
N ALA A 11 3.56 -4.19 -0.89
CA ALA A 11 4.09 -5.17 -1.84
C ALA A 11 3.46 -5.03 -3.24
N VAL A 12 2.14 -4.83 -3.32
CA VAL A 12 1.44 -4.57 -4.57
C VAL A 12 1.89 -3.25 -5.19
N SER A 13 2.06 -2.20 -4.38
CA SER A 13 2.56 -0.89 -4.83
C SER A 13 3.98 -0.97 -5.40
N GLU A 14 4.89 -1.68 -4.75
CA GLU A 14 6.24 -1.95 -5.25
C GLU A 14 6.20 -2.73 -6.57
N GLY A 15 5.32 -3.74 -6.68
CA GLY A 15 5.12 -4.51 -7.90
C GLY A 15 4.69 -3.63 -9.09
N PHE A 16 3.73 -2.74 -8.88
CA PHE A 16 3.31 -1.79 -9.92
C PHE A 16 4.41 -0.79 -10.29
N ALA A 17 5.09 -0.21 -9.29
CA ALA A 17 6.18 0.74 -9.54
C ALA A 17 7.35 0.08 -10.32
N LEU A 18 7.64 -1.20 -10.05
CA LEU A 18 8.62 -1.96 -10.83
C LEU A 18 8.13 -2.22 -12.25
N ALA A 19 6.88 -2.66 -12.43
CA ALA A 19 6.29 -2.93 -13.74
C ALA A 19 6.31 -1.70 -14.66
N GLU A 20 6.04 -0.52 -14.11
CA GLU A 20 6.17 0.76 -14.84
C GLU A 20 7.59 1.01 -15.33
N LYS A 21 8.60 0.79 -14.48
CA LYS A 21 10.02 0.91 -14.87
C LYS A 21 10.43 -0.09 -15.94
N LEU A 22 9.74 -1.22 -16.02
CA LEU A 22 9.90 -2.24 -17.05
C LEU A 22 9.07 -1.96 -18.32
N GLY A 23 8.33 -0.86 -18.37
CA GLY A 23 7.52 -0.46 -19.53
C GLY A 23 6.18 -1.20 -19.65
N LEU A 24 5.73 -1.86 -18.59
CA LEU A 24 4.42 -2.51 -18.55
C LEU A 24 3.33 -1.52 -18.16
N SER A 25 2.13 -1.70 -18.72
CA SER A 25 0.95 -0.96 -18.28
C SER A 25 0.44 -1.51 -16.94
N HIS A 26 -0.29 -0.69 -16.18
CA HIS A 26 -0.98 -1.15 -14.98
C HIS A 26 -1.91 -2.34 -15.27
N GLN A 27 -2.65 -2.29 -16.39
CA GLN A 27 -3.57 -3.36 -16.76
C GLN A 27 -2.83 -4.68 -17.02
N ALA A 28 -1.68 -4.64 -17.70
CA ALA A 28 -0.91 -5.84 -17.99
C ALA A 28 -0.42 -6.56 -16.72
N LEU A 29 0.09 -5.82 -15.72
CA LEU A 29 0.45 -6.44 -14.44
C LEU A 29 -0.80 -6.94 -13.70
N PHE A 30 -1.87 -6.15 -13.68
CA PHE A 30 -3.11 -6.51 -13.01
C PHE A 30 -3.71 -7.82 -13.55
N ASP A 31 -3.80 -7.98 -14.88
CA ASP A 31 -4.40 -9.16 -15.52
C ASP A 31 -3.67 -10.45 -15.11
N VAL A 32 -2.33 -10.40 -15.05
CA VAL A 32 -1.51 -11.55 -14.64
C VAL A 32 -1.60 -11.77 -13.13
N ALA A 33 -1.36 -10.75 -12.32
CA ALA A 33 -1.23 -10.91 -10.87
C ALA A 33 -2.58 -11.20 -10.19
N SER A 34 -3.69 -10.70 -10.71
CA SER A 34 -5.03 -10.88 -10.13
C SER A 34 -5.58 -12.31 -10.27
N THR A 35 -5.00 -13.09 -11.17
CA THR A 35 -5.37 -14.50 -11.43
C THR A 35 -4.26 -15.48 -11.02
N SER A 36 -3.19 -14.96 -10.41
CA SER A 36 -2.01 -15.73 -10.01
C SER A 36 -1.81 -15.72 -8.49
N SER A 37 -0.72 -16.32 -8.01
CA SER A 37 -0.39 -16.41 -6.58
C SER A 37 -0.13 -15.07 -5.89
N GLY A 38 0.12 -14.00 -6.65
CA GLY A 38 0.27 -12.63 -6.12
C GLY A 38 -1.05 -11.96 -5.75
N GLN A 39 -2.18 -12.63 -5.99
CA GLN A 39 -3.51 -12.07 -5.73
C GLN A 39 -3.70 -11.77 -4.24
N CYS A 40 -4.22 -10.58 -3.96
CA CYS A 40 -4.73 -10.20 -2.65
C CYS A 40 -5.79 -9.11 -2.78
N TRP A 41 -6.46 -8.77 -1.68
CA TRP A 41 -7.51 -7.75 -1.65
C TRP A 41 -7.02 -6.37 -2.13
N SER A 42 -5.81 -5.96 -1.71
CA SER A 42 -5.17 -4.71 -2.14
C SER A 42 -4.97 -4.64 -3.65
N LEU A 43 -4.80 -5.79 -4.33
CA LEU A 43 -4.72 -5.85 -5.78
C LEU A 43 -6.12 -5.79 -6.41
N THR A 44 -7.03 -6.70 -6.06
CA THR A 44 -8.25 -6.92 -6.86
C THR A 44 -9.43 -6.03 -6.47
N THR A 45 -9.42 -5.47 -5.26
CA THR A 45 -10.53 -4.63 -4.75
C THR A 45 -10.10 -3.19 -4.50
N TYR A 46 -8.82 -2.97 -4.21
CA TYR A 46 -8.31 -1.67 -3.76
C TYR A 46 -7.01 -1.26 -4.47
N CYS A 47 -6.89 -1.62 -5.76
CA CYS A 47 -5.68 -1.46 -6.56
C CYS A 47 -5.05 -0.07 -6.37
N PRO A 48 -3.76 0.04 -6.00
CA PRO A 48 -3.16 1.33 -5.67
C PRO A 48 -2.90 2.21 -6.90
N VAL A 49 -3.08 1.70 -8.11
CA VAL A 49 -2.87 2.46 -9.35
C VAL A 49 -4.19 2.74 -10.08
N PRO A 50 -4.31 3.89 -10.77
CA PRO A 50 -5.53 4.23 -11.49
C PRO A 50 -5.76 3.30 -12.69
N GLY A 51 -7.03 3.03 -12.99
CA GLY A 51 -7.47 2.20 -14.12
C GLY A 51 -8.07 0.85 -13.72
N PRO A 52 -7.28 -0.15 -13.29
CA PRO A 52 -7.74 -1.54 -13.19
C PRO A 52 -8.95 -1.78 -12.31
N VAL A 53 -9.10 -1.01 -11.22
CA VAL A 53 -10.24 -1.07 -10.31
C VAL A 53 -10.89 0.31 -10.23
N PRO A 54 -12.01 0.55 -10.93
CA PRO A 54 -12.63 1.89 -11.02
C PRO A 54 -13.03 2.52 -9.69
N THR A 55 -13.42 1.69 -8.72
CA THR A 55 -13.84 2.16 -7.37
C THR A 55 -12.68 2.48 -6.43
N SER A 56 -11.44 2.23 -6.84
CA SER A 56 -10.26 2.49 -6.01
C SER A 56 -10.05 4.00 -5.78
N PRO A 57 -9.61 4.44 -4.58
CA PRO A 57 -9.19 5.82 -4.32
C PRO A 57 -8.13 6.35 -5.29
N ALA A 58 -7.34 5.46 -5.90
CA ALA A 58 -6.35 5.82 -6.91
C ALA A 58 -6.96 6.60 -8.10
N ASN A 59 -8.26 6.43 -8.38
CA ASN A 59 -8.96 7.16 -9.44
C ASN A 59 -9.55 8.52 -9.00
N ASN A 60 -9.44 8.89 -7.73
CA ASN A 60 -9.96 10.16 -7.19
C ASN A 60 -8.91 10.93 -6.39
N GLY A 61 -7.65 10.88 -6.87
CA GLY A 61 -6.53 11.58 -6.26
C GLY A 61 -6.23 11.13 -4.84
N TYR A 62 -6.46 9.86 -4.51
CA TYR A 62 -6.21 9.27 -3.18
C TYR A 62 -6.92 10.00 -2.04
N LYS A 63 -8.09 10.59 -2.29
CA LYS A 63 -8.97 11.05 -1.21
C LYS A 63 -9.29 9.87 -0.30
N PRO A 64 -9.17 10.04 1.03
CA PRO A 64 -9.12 8.92 1.96
C PRO A 64 -10.47 8.18 2.03
N GLY A 65 -10.45 6.90 1.67
CA GLY A 65 -11.42 5.94 2.21
C GLY A 65 -10.93 5.40 3.56
N PHE A 66 -9.63 5.14 3.66
CA PHE A 66 -8.93 4.84 4.90
C PHE A 66 -7.60 5.59 4.97
N ALA A 67 -7.51 6.59 5.84
CA ALA A 67 -6.37 7.51 5.88
C ALA A 67 -5.06 6.81 6.28
N ALA A 68 -3.93 7.25 5.70
CA ALA A 68 -2.60 6.74 5.98
C ALA A 68 -2.21 6.89 7.46
N ALA A 69 -2.65 7.95 8.13
CA ALA A 69 -2.46 8.12 9.58
C ALA A 69 -3.15 7.01 10.40
N LEU A 70 -4.33 6.55 9.97
CA LEU A 70 -5.04 5.46 10.63
C LEU A 70 -4.37 4.11 10.35
N MET A 71 -3.91 3.88 9.13
CA MET A 71 -3.09 2.70 8.81
C MET A 71 -1.82 2.65 9.66
N LEU A 72 -1.11 3.77 9.79
CA LEU A 72 0.08 3.87 10.63
C LEU A 72 -0.23 3.57 12.10
N LYS A 73 -1.33 4.13 12.64
CA LYS A 73 -1.79 3.84 14.00
C LYS A 73 -1.97 2.34 14.20
N ASP A 74 -2.68 1.67 13.30
CA ASP A 74 -2.97 0.24 13.43
C ASP A 74 -1.71 -0.64 13.25
N LEU A 75 -0.77 -0.21 12.41
CA LEU A 75 0.53 -0.85 12.29
C LEU A 75 1.34 -0.74 13.58
N LYS A 76 1.37 0.43 14.23
CA LYS A 76 2.03 0.61 15.53
C LYS A 76 1.41 -0.29 16.60
N LEU A 77 0.08 -0.33 16.69
CA LEU A 77 -0.63 -1.25 17.61
C LEU A 77 -0.27 -2.72 17.34
N SER A 78 -0.14 -3.10 16.06
CA SER A 78 0.31 -4.45 15.70
C SER A 78 1.75 -4.73 16.15
N GLN A 79 2.65 -3.75 16.11
CA GLN A 79 4.03 -3.92 16.54
C GLN A 79 4.14 -3.99 18.07
N GLU A 80 3.36 -3.18 18.80
CA GLU A 80 3.24 -3.27 20.26
C GLU A 80 2.74 -4.66 20.68
N ALA A 81 1.70 -5.18 20.02
CA ALA A 81 1.18 -6.52 20.28
C ALA A 81 2.20 -7.61 19.96
N ALA A 82 2.93 -7.49 18.85
CA ALA A 82 3.99 -8.44 18.49
C ALA A 82 5.11 -8.47 19.53
N GLN A 83 5.53 -7.30 20.02
CA GLN A 83 6.53 -7.18 21.09
C GLN A 83 6.05 -7.82 22.39
N ALA A 84 4.82 -7.53 22.82
CA ALA A 84 4.24 -8.11 24.04
C ALA A 84 4.10 -9.64 23.96
N ALA A 85 3.84 -10.17 22.77
CA ALA A 85 3.71 -11.61 22.53
C ALA A 85 5.04 -12.32 22.24
N GLY A 86 6.16 -11.60 22.12
CA GLY A 86 7.45 -12.17 21.72
C GLY A 86 7.47 -12.70 20.26
N ALA A 87 6.59 -12.18 19.39
CA ALA A 87 6.45 -12.63 18.01
C ALA A 87 7.26 -11.74 17.05
N ALA A 88 8.07 -12.36 16.18
CA ALA A 88 8.79 -11.63 15.15
C ALA A 88 7.87 -11.30 13.97
N THR A 89 7.73 -10.00 13.64
CA THR A 89 6.94 -9.53 12.49
C THR A 89 7.74 -8.57 11.60
N PRO A 90 8.88 -9.02 11.01
CA PRO A 90 9.81 -8.12 10.33
C PRO A 90 9.18 -7.30 9.19
N LEU A 91 8.29 -7.90 8.39
CA LEU A 91 7.56 -7.18 7.34
C LEU A 91 6.55 -6.18 7.92
N GLY A 92 5.93 -6.50 9.05
CA GLY A 92 5.02 -5.58 9.75
C GLY A 92 5.76 -4.37 10.32
N ALA A 93 6.96 -4.60 10.88
CA ALA A 93 7.84 -3.54 11.35
C ALA A 93 8.26 -2.61 10.20
N GLN A 94 8.63 -3.17 9.05
CA GLN A 94 8.97 -2.38 7.87
C GLN A 94 7.79 -1.62 7.29
N ALA A 95 6.60 -2.25 7.25
CA ALA A 95 5.38 -1.56 6.86
C ALA A 95 5.10 -0.36 7.79
N ALA A 96 5.24 -0.53 9.11
CA ALA A 96 5.08 0.56 10.07
C ALA A 96 6.05 1.72 9.82
N GLN A 97 7.32 1.42 9.48
CA GLN A 97 8.32 2.43 9.15
C GLN A 97 7.98 3.16 7.84
N LEU A 98 7.62 2.45 6.78
CA LEU A 98 7.25 3.04 5.50
C LEU A 98 6.02 3.95 5.61
N TYR A 99 4.97 3.51 6.33
CA TYR A 99 3.82 4.37 6.58
C TYR A 99 4.14 5.55 7.51
N ALA A 100 5.11 5.43 8.42
CA ALA A 100 5.58 6.55 9.23
C ALA A 100 6.26 7.62 8.37
N LEU A 101 7.12 7.19 7.44
CA LEU A 101 7.77 8.08 6.47
C LEU A 101 6.74 8.73 5.54
N PHE A 102 5.82 7.93 4.98
CA PHE A 102 4.77 8.42 4.10
C PHE A 102 3.88 9.47 4.79
N ALA A 103 3.34 9.16 5.98
CA ALA A 103 2.53 10.11 6.75
C ALA A 103 3.33 11.35 7.17
N GLY A 104 4.59 11.15 7.58
CA GLY A 104 5.51 12.24 7.97
C GLY A 104 5.92 13.15 6.81
N SER A 105 5.78 12.68 5.56
CA SER A 105 6.06 13.45 4.34
C SER A 105 4.86 14.29 3.87
N GLY A 106 3.88 14.53 4.75
CA GLY A 106 2.70 15.36 4.45
C GLY A 106 1.46 14.58 4.00
N HIS A 107 1.56 13.26 3.83
CA HIS A 107 0.47 12.43 3.29
C HIS A 107 -0.36 11.70 4.37
N ALA A 108 -0.32 12.18 5.61
CA ALA A 108 -1.07 11.59 6.71
C ALA A 108 -2.60 11.53 6.45
N GLY A 109 -3.12 12.52 5.70
CA GLY A 109 -4.54 12.63 5.34
C GLY A 109 -4.93 11.92 4.04
N ASP A 110 -3.96 11.43 3.27
CA ASP A 110 -4.24 10.72 2.03
C ASP A 110 -4.72 9.31 2.33
N ASP A 111 -5.38 8.68 1.35
CA ASP A 111 -5.67 7.26 1.41
C ASP A 111 -4.37 6.44 1.55
N PHE A 112 -4.41 5.36 2.35
CA PHE A 112 -3.24 4.52 2.57
C PHE A 112 -2.66 3.90 1.29
N SER A 113 -3.49 3.69 0.26
CA SER A 113 -3.04 3.24 -1.07
C SER A 113 -2.16 4.26 -1.81
N GLY A 114 -2.17 5.52 -1.39
CA GLY A 114 -1.31 6.59 -1.92
C GLY A 114 0.19 6.36 -1.72
N ILE A 115 0.56 5.38 -0.87
CA ILE A 115 1.95 4.97 -0.66
C ILE A 115 2.66 4.55 -1.95
N VAL A 116 1.92 4.13 -3.00
CA VAL A 116 2.52 3.86 -4.32
C VAL A 116 3.24 5.08 -4.91
N ASN A 117 2.72 6.29 -4.72
CA ASN A 117 3.35 7.50 -5.23
C ASN A 117 4.62 7.82 -4.45
N PHE A 118 4.58 7.62 -3.13
CA PHE A 118 5.75 7.73 -2.26
C PHE A 118 6.86 6.75 -2.69
N LEU A 119 6.50 5.50 -2.98
CA LEU A 119 7.45 4.45 -3.41
C LEU A 119 8.00 4.67 -4.84
N ARG A 120 7.23 5.31 -5.73
CA ARG A 120 7.71 5.72 -7.06
C ARG A 120 8.83 6.77 -6.97
N GLY A 121 8.92 7.51 -5.87
CA GLY A 121 9.85 8.63 -5.70
C GLY A 121 9.42 9.91 -6.43
N ASN A 122 8.14 10.00 -6.82
CA ASN A 122 7.59 11.22 -7.39
C ASN A 122 7.07 12.12 -6.27
N PRO A 123 7.51 13.39 -6.16
CA PRO A 123 6.77 14.35 -5.34
C PRO A 123 5.36 14.45 -5.94
N ALA A 124 4.33 14.34 -5.10
CA ALA A 124 2.96 14.51 -5.54
C ALA A 124 2.84 15.89 -6.23
N SER A 125 2.59 15.87 -7.54
CA SER A 125 2.26 17.07 -8.33
C SER A 125 0.78 17.36 -8.23
#